data_AF-A0A4U0NWP9-F1
#
_entry.id   AF-A0A4U0NWP9-F1
#
_cell.length_a   1.000
_cell.length_b   1.000
_cell.length_c   1.000
_cell.angle_alpha   90.00
_cell.angle_beta   90.00
_cell.angle_gamma   90.00
#
_symmetry.space_group_name_H-M   'P 1'
#
loop_
_entity.id
_entity.type
_entity.pdbx_description
1 polymer ?
#
loop_
_entity_poly.entity_id
_entity_poly.type
_entity_poly.pdbx_seq_one_letter_code
_entity_poly.pdbx_strand_id
1 'polypeptide(L)'
;MKCLRVGAAVSVIAVGLLAGCGSQGTDVVDASRVPRLRTQVADGANGALRVVPPRGPRSAFIPYRATGDDGTRVVKTTWHGRKSGFTGDIWAWLPPQYHQPEYAKSGFPVLIALPGAWGYPSNYWADAPFALEERIAEWSKQGKTLPFIVVMPVLNPGKTYYDGSDIPGQPKMGSWLTEDVPDFARANFRTYDDRDGWAFMGSSSGGFAGLKAVLKHPQKFKAVIANGPDTAPDSPLWKGHRAEMRANDPRWLARQLAARKGPEVYLAFELGTEEVAVPDVKRFIRDCTGGPIHSTLFEIPGGGHSGHTYIQRMADSLHWISEQMRGPVPAPSV
;
A
#
# COMPACT_ATOMS: atom_id res chain seq x y z
N MET A 1 1.51 -15.92 47.86
CA MET A 1 1.36 -16.48 46.51
C MET A 1 -0.11 -16.37 46.09
N LYS A 2 -0.46 -15.37 45.27
CA LYS A 2 -1.78 -15.26 44.63
C LYS A 2 -1.54 -15.07 43.14
N CYS A 3 -1.81 -16.12 42.35
CA CYS A 3 -1.71 -16.11 40.90
C CYS A 3 -2.87 -15.29 40.33
N LEU A 4 -2.57 -14.12 39.77
CA LEU A 4 -3.48 -13.45 38.83
C LEU A 4 -3.42 -14.18 37.49
N ARG A 5 -4.50 -14.85 37.13
CA ARG A 5 -4.73 -15.31 35.74
C ARG A 5 -5.22 -14.12 34.93
N VAL A 6 -4.35 -13.56 34.09
CA VAL A 6 -4.77 -12.64 33.02
C VAL A 6 -5.37 -13.50 31.92
N GLY A 7 -6.69 -13.47 31.79
CA GLY A 7 -7.39 -14.07 30.67
C GLY A 7 -7.10 -13.28 29.40
N ALA A 8 -6.59 -13.95 28.37
CA ALA A 8 -6.50 -13.41 27.03
C ALA A 8 -7.93 -13.27 26.47
N ALA A 9 -8.39 -12.03 26.27
CA ALA A 9 -9.60 -11.77 25.53
C ALA A 9 -9.34 -12.07 24.06
N VAL A 10 -9.85 -13.21 23.59
CA VAL A 10 -9.96 -13.51 22.15
C VAL A 10 -11.17 -12.72 21.65
N SER A 11 -10.92 -11.58 21.02
CA SER A 11 -11.97 -10.82 20.33
C SER A 11 -12.35 -11.55 19.05
N VAL A 12 -13.35 -12.43 19.13
CA VAL A 12 -14.09 -12.89 17.95
C VAL A 12 -15.06 -11.78 17.58
N ILE A 13 -14.65 -10.86 16.71
CA ILE A 13 -15.56 -9.86 16.15
C ILE A 13 -16.12 -10.44 14.85
N ALA A 14 -17.41 -10.81 14.90
CA ALA A 14 -18.21 -10.98 13.71
C ALA A 14 -18.47 -9.58 13.12
N VAL A 15 -17.67 -9.18 12.12
CA VAL A 15 -18.04 -8.07 11.24
C VAL A 15 -18.98 -8.62 10.21
N GLY A 16 -20.27 -8.35 10.38
CA GLY A 16 -21.23 -8.55 9.30
C GLY A 16 -20.83 -7.65 8.13
N LEU A 17 -20.49 -8.27 6.99
CA LEU A 17 -20.77 -7.66 5.70
C LEU A 17 -22.29 -7.56 5.60
N LEU A 18 -22.88 -6.52 6.19
CA LEU A 18 -24.18 -6.08 5.75
C LEU A 18 -23.95 -5.56 4.34
N ALA A 19 -24.28 -6.41 3.36
CA ALA A 19 -24.76 -5.96 2.06
C ALA A 19 -26.03 -5.14 2.34
N GLY A 20 -25.83 -3.89 2.76
CA GLY A 20 -26.90 -2.95 2.97
C GLY A 20 -27.50 -2.62 1.62
N CYS A 21 -28.72 -3.10 1.38
CA CYS A 21 -29.61 -2.47 0.41
C CYS A 21 -29.88 -1.03 0.89
N GLY A 22 -29.07 -0.09 0.40
CA GLY A 22 -29.17 1.33 0.72
C GLY A 22 -28.40 2.16 -0.31
N SER A 23 -29.16 2.67 -1.29
CA SER A 23 -28.80 3.53 -2.42
C SER A 23 -27.72 3.02 -3.38
N GLN A 24 -28.13 2.77 -4.63
CA GLN A 24 -27.25 2.83 -5.80
C GLN A 24 -26.76 4.27 -5.98
N GLY A 25 -25.83 4.71 -5.14
CA GLY A 25 -25.02 5.89 -5.35
C GLY A 25 -23.60 5.40 -5.62
N THR A 26 -23.00 5.82 -6.73
CA THR A 26 -21.54 5.82 -6.80
C THR A 26 -21.05 6.63 -5.62
N ASP A 27 -20.15 6.09 -4.78
CA ASP A 27 -19.50 6.88 -3.74
C ASP A 27 -18.70 8.00 -4.41
N VAL A 28 -19.35 9.16 -4.56
CA VAL A 28 -18.72 10.34 -5.16
C VAL A 28 -17.64 10.79 -4.20
N VAL A 29 -16.38 10.63 -4.62
CA VAL A 29 -15.23 11.10 -3.86
C VAL A 29 -14.87 12.49 -4.37
N ASP A 30 -15.01 13.50 -3.51
CA ASP A 30 -14.71 14.88 -3.85
C ASP A 30 -13.19 15.13 -3.83
N ALA A 31 -12.61 15.32 -5.03
CA ALA A 31 -11.22 15.73 -5.18
C ALA A 31 -11.08 17.22 -5.53
N SER A 32 -12.15 18.02 -5.51
CA SER A 32 -12.16 19.41 -6.00
C SER A 32 -11.17 20.33 -5.27
N ARG A 33 -10.92 20.06 -3.98
CA ARG A 33 -10.01 20.84 -3.12
C ARG A 33 -8.56 20.39 -3.18
N VAL A 34 -8.28 19.24 -3.80
CA VAL A 34 -6.93 18.72 -3.94
C VAL A 34 -6.19 19.54 -5.01
N PRO A 35 -5.06 20.20 -4.67
CA PRO A 35 -4.34 21.02 -5.63
C PRO A 35 -3.60 20.15 -6.65
N ARG A 36 -3.07 20.79 -7.69
CA ARG A 36 -2.12 20.11 -8.58
C ARG A 36 -0.81 19.87 -7.85
N LEU A 37 -0.17 18.75 -8.15
CA LEU A 37 1.17 18.44 -7.69
C LEU A 37 2.12 19.57 -8.10
N ARG A 38 3.00 19.93 -7.17
CA ARG A 38 4.13 20.82 -7.49
C ARG A 38 4.96 20.14 -8.58
N THR A 39 5.44 20.92 -9.55
CA THR A 39 6.30 20.39 -10.61
C THR A 39 7.46 19.67 -9.95
N GLN A 40 7.50 18.34 -10.09
CA GLN A 40 8.61 17.57 -9.56
C GLN A 40 9.80 17.90 -10.43
N VAL A 41 10.83 18.48 -9.80
CA VAL A 41 12.14 18.58 -10.41
C VAL A 41 12.50 17.16 -10.82
N ALA A 42 12.74 16.94 -12.11
CA ALA A 42 13.32 15.69 -12.55
C ALA A 42 14.59 15.53 -11.71
N ASP A 43 14.63 14.54 -10.80
CA ASP A 43 15.84 14.18 -10.07
C ASP A 43 16.83 13.60 -11.09
N GLY A 44 17.39 14.48 -11.91
CA GLY A 44 18.63 14.33 -12.63
C GLY A 44 19.78 14.39 -11.64
N ALA A 45 19.72 13.59 -10.58
CA ALA A 45 20.92 13.25 -9.82
C ALA A 45 21.76 12.31 -10.70
N ASN A 46 22.53 12.92 -11.61
CA ASN A 46 23.57 12.38 -12.50
C ASN A 46 23.21 11.94 -13.93
N GLY A 47 22.09 12.40 -14.52
CA GLY A 47 21.83 12.21 -15.96
C GLY A 47 21.63 10.74 -16.43
N ALA A 48 21.66 9.77 -15.51
CA ALA A 48 21.28 8.39 -15.79
C ALA A 48 19.79 8.21 -15.48
N LEU A 49 19.03 7.76 -16.47
CA LEU A 49 17.64 7.32 -16.27
C LEU A 49 17.65 6.19 -15.23
N ARG A 50 17.15 6.44 -14.02
CA ARG A 50 16.92 5.45 -12.94
C ARG A 50 15.74 4.51 -13.24
N VAL A 51 15.53 4.27 -14.53
CA VAL A 51 14.42 3.51 -15.09
C VAL A 51 14.90 2.10 -15.32
N VAL A 52 14.15 1.15 -14.77
CA VAL A 52 14.35 -0.27 -15.04
C VAL A 52 13.41 -0.66 -16.17
N PRO A 53 13.91 -0.96 -17.39
CA PRO A 53 13.09 -1.68 -18.35
C PRO A 53 12.74 -3.05 -17.75
N PRO A 54 11.61 -3.66 -18.13
CA PRO A 54 11.22 -4.88 -17.47
C PRO A 54 12.25 -5.99 -17.69
N ARG A 55 12.69 -6.63 -16.61
CA ARG A 55 13.79 -7.61 -16.60
C ARG A 55 13.43 -8.82 -15.75
N GLY A 56 13.57 -10.03 -16.29
CA GLY A 56 13.24 -11.27 -15.61
C GLY A 56 12.16 -12.07 -16.33
N PRO A 57 11.60 -13.11 -15.70
CA PRO A 57 10.56 -13.93 -16.32
C PRO A 57 9.29 -13.11 -16.50
N ARG A 58 8.77 -13.09 -17.73
CA ARG A 58 7.50 -12.43 -18.05
C ARG A 58 6.33 -13.28 -17.56
N SER A 59 5.32 -12.61 -17.02
CA SER A 59 4.07 -13.26 -16.62
C SER A 59 3.12 -13.41 -17.80
N ALA A 60 2.38 -14.52 -17.81
CA ALA A 60 1.17 -14.64 -18.61
C ALA A 60 0.01 -14.00 -17.83
N PHE A 61 -0.64 -13.01 -18.44
CA PHE A 61 -1.73 -12.25 -17.83
C PHE A 61 -3.08 -12.71 -18.36
N ILE A 62 -4.04 -12.87 -17.47
CA ILE A 62 -5.45 -13.00 -17.82
C ILE A 62 -6.16 -11.67 -17.55
N PRO A 63 -7.03 -11.19 -18.46
CA PRO A 63 -7.88 -10.04 -18.17
C PRO A 63 -8.75 -10.33 -16.93
N TYR A 64 -8.82 -9.36 -16.01
CA TYR A 64 -9.64 -9.47 -14.81
C TYR A 64 -10.86 -8.54 -14.86
N ARG A 65 -10.63 -7.25 -15.15
CA ARG A 65 -11.66 -6.22 -15.15
C ARG A 65 -11.28 -5.09 -16.11
N ALA A 66 -12.21 -4.61 -16.93
CA ALA A 66 -12.01 -3.38 -17.69
C ALA A 66 -12.09 -2.16 -16.74
N THR A 67 -11.25 -1.15 -16.97
CA THR A 67 -11.23 0.07 -16.15
C THR A 67 -11.54 1.27 -17.03
N GLY A 68 -12.69 1.90 -16.80
CA GLY A 68 -13.19 3.00 -17.63
C GLY A 68 -13.28 2.69 -19.13
N ASP A 69 -13.37 3.74 -19.95
CA ASP A 69 -13.50 3.65 -21.42
C ASP A 69 -12.18 3.88 -22.17
N ASP A 70 -11.07 4.09 -21.46
CA ASP A 70 -9.76 4.42 -22.05
C ASP A 70 -8.92 3.19 -22.43
N GLY A 71 -9.54 2.00 -22.43
CA GLY A 71 -8.93 0.74 -22.83
C GLY A 71 -7.99 0.12 -21.79
N THR A 72 -7.77 0.79 -20.65
CA THR A 72 -7.05 0.22 -19.52
C THR A 72 -7.83 -0.94 -18.89
N ARG A 73 -7.11 -1.84 -18.22
CA ARG A 73 -7.71 -3.02 -17.58
C ARG A 73 -6.86 -3.50 -16.43
N VAL A 74 -7.51 -4.03 -15.41
CA VAL A 74 -6.85 -4.87 -14.40
C VAL A 74 -6.59 -6.24 -15.04
N VAL A 75 -5.36 -6.72 -14.86
CA VAL A 75 -4.95 -8.07 -15.24
C VAL A 75 -4.57 -8.87 -14.00
N LYS A 76 -4.67 -10.20 -14.09
CA LYS A 76 -4.29 -11.13 -13.04
C LYS A 76 -3.24 -12.10 -13.54
N THR A 77 -2.35 -12.53 -12.66
CA THR A 77 -1.45 -13.67 -12.89
C THR A 77 -1.17 -14.38 -11.56
N THR A 78 -0.61 -15.59 -11.64
CA THR A 78 -0.07 -16.31 -10.48
C THR A 78 1.46 -16.23 -10.55
N TRP A 79 2.08 -15.82 -9.45
CA TRP A 79 3.52 -15.61 -9.36
C TRP A 79 4.15 -16.50 -8.29
N HIS A 80 5.24 -17.17 -8.65
CA HIS A 80 6.06 -17.92 -7.71
C HIS A 80 7.20 -17.05 -7.19
N GLY A 81 7.11 -16.65 -5.92
CA GLY A 81 8.12 -15.88 -5.22
C GLY A 81 9.31 -16.75 -4.82
N ARG A 82 10.45 -16.55 -5.47
CA ARG A 82 11.65 -17.36 -5.20
C ARG A 82 12.26 -17.11 -3.83
N LYS A 83 12.07 -15.91 -3.26
CA LYS A 83 12.66 -15.54 -1.96
C LYS A 83 11.78 -15.96 -0.79
N SER A 84 10.46 -15.81 -0.92
CA SER A 84 9.48 -16.31 0.04
C SER A 84 9.24 -17.82 -0.06
N GLY A 85 9.41 -18.40 -1.26
CA GLY A 85 8.93 -19.74 -1.59
C GLY A 85 7.40 -19.83 -1.75
N PHE A 86 6.69 -18.70 -1.65
CA PHE A 86 5.23 -18.63 -1.74
C PHE A 86 4.79 -18.44 -3.18
N THR A 87 3.69 -19.11 -3.56
CA THR A 87 3.01 -18.91 -4.84
C THR A 87 1.68 -18.25 -4.56
N GLY A 88 1.43 -17.10 -5.17
CA GLY A 88 0.23 -16.31 -4.94
C GLY A 88 -0.23 -15.57 -6.17
N ASP A 89 -1.51 -15.22 -6.18
CA ASP A 89 -2.09 -14.37 -7.20
C ASP A 89 -1.67 -12.91 -7.00
N ILE A 90 -1.45 -12.23 -8.11
CA ILE A 90 -1.17 -10.80 -8.18
C ILE A 90 -2.03 -10.21 -9.29
N TRP A 91 -2.74 -9.13 -8.94
CA TRP A 91 -3.41 -8.27 -9.89
C TRP A 91 -2.55 -7.06 -10.18
N ALA A 92 -2.62 -6.53 -11.40
CA ALA A 92 -1.88 -5.36 -11.81
C ALA A 92 -2.70 -4.49 -12.75
N TRP A 93 -2.45 -3.19 -12.68
CA TRP A 93 -3.04 -2.20 -13.57
C TRP A 93 -1.99 -1.14 -13.94
N LEU A 94 -2.06 -0.66 -15.18
CA LEU A 94 -1.16 0.36 -15.72
C LEU A 94 -1.94 1.65 -15.98
N PRO A 95 -1.39 2.81 -15.58
CA PRO A 95 -2.05 4.09 -15.80
C PRO A 95 -2.05 4.42 -17.30
N PRO A 96 -3.03 5.19 -17.82
CA PRO A 96 -3.10 5.55 -19.24
C PRO A 96 -1.80 6.16 -19.78
N GLN A 97 -1.11 6.95 -18.96
CA GLN A 97 0.18 7.57 -19.26
C GLN A 97 1.28 6.55 -19.59
N TYR A 98 1.17 5.31 -19.12
CA TYR A 98 2.12 4.24 -19.44
C TYR A 98 2.16 3.90 -20.93
N HIS A 99 1.08 4.16 -21.67
CA HIS A 99 0.98 3.87 -23.11
C HIS A 99 1.19 5.11 -23.98
N GLN A 100 1.42 6.27 -23.39
CA GLN A 100 1.62 7.53 -24.10
C GLN A 100 3.06 7.64 -24.64
N PRO A 101 3.26 8.03 -25.91
CA PRO A 101 4.58 8.12 -26.54
C PRO A 101 5.58 9.01 -25.78
N GLU A 102 5.12 10.12 -25.21
CA GLU A 102 5.93 11.04 -24.42
C GLU A 102 6.55 10.37 -23.19
N TYR A 103 5.92 9.33 -22.62
CA TYR A 103 6.46 8.60 -21.46
C TYR A 103 7.13 7.28 -21.84
N ALA A 104 7.38 7.00 -23.12
CA ALA A 104 7.91 5.71 -23.59
C ALA A 104 9.27 5.33 -22.96
N LYS A 105 10.07 6.32 -22.54
CA LYS A 105 11.36 6.14 -21.88
C LYS A 105 11.33 6.35 -20.36
N SER A 106 10.16 6.62 -19.77
CA SER A 106 10.02 6.86 -18.35
C SER A 106 9.76 5.57 -17.56
N GLY A 107 10.27 5.57 -16.33
CA GLY A 107 9.79 4.69 -15.27
C GLY A 107 8.51 5.27 -14.66
N PHE A 108 7.73 4.40 -14.04
CA PHE A 108 6.51 4.78 -13.32
C PHE A 108 6.64 4.39 -11.85
N PRO A 109 6.10 5.21 -10.92
CA PRO A 109 6.02 4.81 -9.53
C PRO A 109 5.05 3.64 -9.36
N VAL A 110 5.32 2.78 -8.38
CA VAL A 110 4.52 1.61 -8.05
C VAL A 110 3.82 1.83 -6.72
N LEU A 111 2.51 1.62 -6.71
CA LEU A 111 1.69 1.55 -5.50
C LEU A 111 1.28 0.10 -5.26
N ILE A 112 1.83 -0.51 -4.20
CA ILE A 112 1.44 -1.87 -3.79
C ILE A 112 0.21 -1.77 -2.89
N ALA A 113 -0.97 -2.10 -3.42
CA ALA A 113 -2.26 -1.98 -2.74
C ALA A 113 -2.67 -3.30 -2.06
N LEU A 114 -2.70 -3.29 -0.74
CA LEU A 114 -2.92 -4.45 0.12
C LEU A 114 -4.34 -4.43 0.73
N PRO A 115 -5.08 -5.55 0.64
CA PRO A 115 -6.40 -5.61 1.22
C PRO A 115 -6.32 -5.89 2.73
N GLY A 116 -7.46 -5.83 3.40
CA GLY A 116 -7.65 -6.22 4.79
C GLY A 116 -7.72 -7.74 4.98
N ALA A 117 -8.05 -8.17 6.19
CA ALA A 117 -8.09 -9.59 6.58
C ALA A 117 -8.99 -10.44 5.68
N TRP A 118 -10.09 -9.85 5.19
CA TRP A 118 -11.10 -10.51 4.34
C TRP A 118 -10.81 -10.41 2.84
N GLY A 119 -9.67 -9.86 2.44
CA GLY A 119 -9.26 -9.72 1.05
C GLY A 119 -8.80 -11.01 0.36
N TYR A 120 -9.03 -12.19 0.93
CA TYR A 120 -8.67 -13.47 0.30
C TYR A 120 -9.94 -14.27 -0.04
N PRO A 121 -10.04 -14.87 -1.24
CA PRO A 121 -8.98 -15.12 -2.21
C PRO A 121 -8.67 -13.98 -3.21
N SER A 122 -9.30 -12.80 -3.12
CA SER A 122 -9.32 -11.86 -4.26
C SER A 122 -8.52 -10.55 -4.24
N ASN A 123 -8.18 -9.84 -3.18
CA ASN A 123 -7.76 -8.42 -3.26
C ASN A 123 -8.79 -7.48 -3.91
N TYR A 124 -9.71 -7.01 -3.09
CA TYR A 124 -10.82 -6.14 -3.49
C TYR A 124 -10.41 -4.77 -4.04
N TRP A 125 -9.14 -4.36 -3.94
CA TRP A 125 -8.69 -3.13 -4.60
C TRP A 125 -8.73 -3.28 -6.13
N ALA A 126 -8.67 -4.50 -6.65
CA ALA A 126 -8.82 -4.80 -8.07
C ALA A 126 -10.29 -4.80 -8.54
N ASP A 127 -11.25 -4.75 -7.62
CA ASP A 127 -12.68 -4.84 -7.90
C ASP A 127 -13.32 -3.45 -8.10
N ALA A 128 -14.44 -3.41 -8.82
CA ALA A 128 -15.13 -2.17 -9.19
C ALA A 128 -15.60 -1.26 -8.03
N PRO A 129 -16.06 -1.77 -6.87
CA PRO A 129 -16.69 -0.90 -5.84
C PRO A 129 -15.80 0.24 -5.35
N PHE A 130 -14.48 0.04 -5.27
CA PHE A 130 -13.55 1.07 -4.81
C PHE A 130 -12.89 1.87 -5.95
N ALA A 131 -13.07 1.44 -7.21
CA ALA A 131 -12.56 2.03 -8.45
C ALA A 131 -11.23 2.79 -8.26
N LEU A 132 -10.24 2.12 -7.66
CA LEU A 132 -8.95 2.73 -7.30
C LEU A 132 -8.20 3.15 -8.57
N GLU A 133 -8.19 2.26 -9.56
CA GLU A 133 -7.55 2.46 -10.84
C GLU A 133 -8.16 3.63 -11.61
N GLU A 134 -9.49 3.69 -11.69
CA GLU A 134 -10.22 4.78 -12.35
C GLU A 134 -9.97 6.13 -11.66
N ARG A 135 -9.97 6.16 -10.32
CA ARG A 135 -9.66 7.38 -9.55
C ARG A 135 -8.23 7.84 -9.77
N ILE A 136 -7.25 6.93 -9.78
CA ILE A 136 -5.86 7.27 -10.13
C ILE A 136 -5.77 7.78 -11.58
N ALA A 137 -6.45 7.15 -12.53
CA ALA A 137 -6.47 7.59 -13.92
C ALA A 137 -7.05 9.00 -14.07
N GLU A 138 -8.17 9.29 -13.40
CA GLU A 138 -8.80 10.60 -13.42
C GLU A 138 -7.90 11.67 -12.77
N TRP A 139 -7.48 11.43 -11.53
CA TRP A 139 -6.75 12.44 -10.75
C TRP A 139 -5.33 12.66 -11.26
N SER A 140 -4.71 11.67 -11.90
CA SER A 140 -3.41 11.86 -12.57
C SER A 140 -3.55 12.70 -13.84
N LYS A 141 -4.62 12.54 -14.63
CA LYS A 141 -4.94 13.44 -15.76
C LYS A 141 -5.17 14.88 -15.28
N GLN A 142 -5.73 15.06 -14.08
CA GLN A 142 -5.91 16.37 -13.44
C GLN A 142 -4.62 16.92 -12.79
N GLY A 143 -3.54 16.14 -12.77
CA GLY A 143 -2.27 16.49 -12.12
C GLY A 143 -2.32 16.49 -10.59
N LYS A 144 -3.29 15.82 -9.97
CA LYS A 144 -3.49 15.76 -8.50
C LYS A 144 -2.75 14.61 -7.84
N THR A 145 -2.48 13.53 -8.56
CA THR A 145 -1.72 12.37 -8.09
C THR A 145 -0.75 11.89 -9.18
N LEU A 146 0.29 11.17 -8.80
CA LEU A 146 1.16 10.52 -9.78
C LEU A 146 0.41 9.39 -10.50
N PRO A 147 0.74 9.10 -11.77
CA PRO A 147 0.21 7.93 -12.47
C PRO A 147 0.92 6.67 -11.96
N PHE A 148 0.36 6.01 -10.95
CA PHE A 148 0.95 4.79 -10.39
C PHE A 148 0.67 3.56 -11.24
N ILE A 149 1.68 2.70 -11.40
CA ILE A 149 1.43 1.27 -11.61
C ILE A 149 0.84 0.74 -10.30
N VAL A 150 -0.34 0.13 -10.36
CA VAL A 150 -0.99 -0.45 -9.18
C VAL A 150 -0.74 -1.95 -9.18
N VAL A 151 -0.13 -2.45 -8.10
CA VAL A 151 0.15 -3.88 -7.91
C VAL A 151 -0.59 -4.36 -6.67
N MET A 152 -1.41 -5.38 -6.83
CA MET A 152 -2.38 -5.83 -5.85
C MET A 152 -2.14 -7.31 -5.55
N PRO A 153 -1.19 -7.66 -4.66
CA PRO A 153 -0.91 -9.04 -4.33
C PRO A 153 -1.93 -9.61 -3.32
N VAL A 154 -2.02 -10.94 -3.24
CA VAL A 154 -2.62 -11.61 -2.08
C VAL A 154 -1.81 -11.28 -0.81
N LEU A 155 -2.52 -11.05 0.31
CA LEU A 155 -1.93 -10.80 1.63
C LEU A 155 -2.12 -11.93 2.65
N ASN A 156 -3.35 -12.42 2.82
CA ASN A 156 -3.72 -13.35 3.89
C ASN A 156 -4.23 -14.69 3.33
N PRO A 157 -3.34 -15.54 2.79
CA PRO A 157 -3.76 -16.82 2.22
C PRO A 157 -4.47 -17.69 3.26
N GLY A 158 -5.60 -18.28 2.86
CA GLY A 158 -6.45 -19.05 3.77
C GLY A 158 -7.08 -18.21 4.89
N LYS A 159 -7.20 -16.88 4.71
CA LYS A 159 -7.66 -15.92 5.73
C LYS A 159 -6.84 -15.95 7.03
N THR A 160 -5.62 -16.49 6.95
CA THR A 160 -4.70 -16.52 8.07
C THR A 160 -3.93 -15.22 8.13
N TYR A 161 -3.88 -14.62 9.32
CA TYR A 161 -3.22 -13.34 9.52
C TYR A 161 -1.75 -13.54 9.87
N TYR A 162 -0.86 -13.24 8.93
CA TYR A 162 0.59 -13.40 9.08
C TYR A 162 1.29 -12.10 9.49
N ASP A 163 0.54 -11.03 9.78
CA ASP A 163 1.07 -9.66 10.00
C ASP A 163 1.95 -9.18 8.83
N GLY A 164 1.76 -9.74 7.63
CA GLY A 164 2.67 -9.56 6.49
C GLY A 164 4.13 -9.89 6.83
N SER A 165 4.38 -10.91 7.66
CA SER A 165 5.69 -11.22 8.26
C SER A 165 6.20 -12.60 7.88
N ASP A 166 7.51 -12.81 8.01
CA ASP A 166 8.14 -14.13 7.97
C ASP A 166 8.15 -14.71 9.37
N ILE A 167 6.98 -15.19 9.82
CA ILE A 167 6.84 -15.84 11.13
C ILE A 167 7.49 -17.23 11.04
N PRO A 168 8.36 -17.63 12.00
CA PRO A 168 9.01 -18.93 11.92
C PRO A 168 8.01 -20.09 11.80
N GLY A 169 8.28 -21.02 10.89
CA GLY A 169 7.40 -22.16 10.60
C GLY A 169 6.15 -21.83 9.78
N GLN A 170 5.97 -20.58 9.34
CA GLN A 170 4.82 -20.13 8.54
C GLN A 170 5.26 -19.71 7.12
N PRO A 171 4.32 -19.58 6.17
CA PRO A 171 4.58 -18.89 4.90
C PRO A 171 5.28 -17.53 5.09
N LYS A 172 6.28 -17.27 4.26
CA LYS A 172 7.12 -16.05 4.33
C LYS A 172 6.43 -14.84 3.70
N MET A 173 5.36 -14.37 4.34
CA MET A 173 4.55 -13.28 3.82
C MET A 173 5.24 -11.91 3.87
N GLY A 174 6.26 -11.75 4.72
CA GLY A 174 7.10 -10.55 4.71
C GLY A 174 7.95 -10.48 3.44
N SER A 175 8.70 -11.54 3.16
CA SER A 175 9.51 -11.67 1.94
C SER A 175 8.65 -11.60 0.67
N TRP A 176 7.45 -12.18 0.68
CA TRP A 176 6.51 -12.10 -0.44
C TRP A 176 6.23 -10.63 -0.81
N LEU A 177 5.85 -9.82 0.17
CA LEU A 177 5.46 -8.43 -0.04
C LEU A 177 6.63 -7.50 -0.33
N THR A 178 7.78 -7.70 0.32
CA THR A 178 8.90 -6.75 0.27
C THR A 178 9.99 -7.14 -0.72
N GLU A 179 9.92 -8.35 -1.28
CA GLU A 179 10.88 -8.84 -2.25
C GLU A 179 10.22 -9.37 -3.52
N ASP A 180 9.35 -10.38 -3.41
CA ASP A 180 8.86 -11.10 -4.60
C ASP A 180 7.84 -10.30 -5.40
N VAL A 181 6.97 -9.52 -4.74
CA VAL A 181 6.03 -8.61 -5.40
C VAL A 181 6.76 -7.46 -6.12
N PRO A 182 7.76 -6.78 -5.51
CA PRO A 182 8.62 -5.87 -6.25
C PRO A 182 9.37 -6.52 -7.42
N ASP A 183 9.86 -7.75 -7.26
CA ASP A 183 10.54 -8.47 -8.35
C ASP A 183 9.56 -8.78 -9.50
N PHE A 184 8.31 -9.17 -9.20
CA PHE A 184 7.24 -9.32 -10.19
C PHE A 184 7.01 -8.01 -10.97
N ALA A 185 6.88 -6.88 -10.26
CA ALA A 185 6.62 -5.60 -10.89
C ALA A 185 7.78 -5.17 -11.80
N ARG A 186 9.04 -5.33 -11.34
CA ARG A 186 10.25 -5.07 -12.15
C ARG A 186 10.39 -6.03 -13.33
N ALA A 187 9.87 -7.25 -13.25
CA ALA A 187 9.92 -8.20 -14.36
C ALA A 187 8.92 -7.87 -15.48
N ASN A 188 7.82 -7.21 -15.14
CA ASN A 188 6.71 -7.01 -16.06
C ASN A 188 6.57 -5.56 -16.55
N PHE A 189 6.98 -4.56 -15.77
CA PHE A 189 6.70 -3.14 -16.04
C PHE A 189 7.94 -2.23 -15.96
N ARG A 190 7.85 -1.04 -16.55
CA ARG A 190 8.87 0.02 -16.45
C ARG A 190 8.72 0.74 -15.11
N THR A 191 9.57 0.42 -14.16
CA THR A 191 9.55 1.01 -12.80
C THR A 191 10.81 1.82 -12.53
N TYR A 192 10.85 2.52 -11.40
CA TYR A 192 12.10 3.03 -10.84
C TYR A 192 12.90 1.91 -10.12
N ASP A 193 14.23 2.00 -10.12
CA ASP A 193 15.11 1.08 -9.37
C ASP A 193 15.24 1.42 -7.89
N ASP A 194 15.14 2.71 -7.55
CA ASP A 194 15.26 3.22 -6.19
C ASP A 194 13.92 3.36 -5.46
N ARG A 195 13.99 3.55 -4.15
CA ARG A 195 12.85 3.70 -3.24
C ARG A 195 11.88 4.82 -3.59
N ASP A 196 12.32 5.86 -4.32
CA ASP A 196 11.53 7.07 -4.54
C ASP A 196 10.33 6.81 -5.46
N GLY A 197 10.37 5.68 -6.18
CA GLY A 197 9.24 5.19 -6.97
C GLY A 197 8.40 4.09 -6.31
N TRP A 198 8.55 3.77 -5.02
CA TRP A 198 7.83 2.64 -4.42
C TRP A 198 7.10 3.03 -3.12
N ALA A 199 5.79 2.79 -3.12
CA ALA A 199 4.94 2.99 -1.96
C ALA A 199 3.97 1.84 -1.73
N PHE A 200 3.46 1.78 -0.52
CA PHE A 200 2.35 0.91 -0.14
C PHE A 200 1.05 1.70 0.00
N MET A 201 -0.04 0.99 -0.17
CA MET A 201 -1.39 1.38 0.22
C MET A 201 -2.01 0.17 0.88
N GLY A 202 -2.84 0.34 1.90
CA GLY A 202 -3.64 -0.77 2.37
C GLY A 202 -4.53 -0.45 3.54
N SER A 203 -5.54 -1.30 3.72
CA SER A 203 -6.54 -1.17 4.78
C SER A 203 -6.43 -2.26 5.83
N SER A 204 -6.68 -1.94 7.11
CA SER A 204 -6.67 -2.89 8.22
C SER A 204 -5.33 -3.65 8.27
N SER A 205 -5.34 -4.98 8.20
CA SER A 205 -4.14 -5.82 8.05
C SER A 205 -3.19 -5.38 6.94
N GLY A 206 -3.72 -4.86 5.82
CA GLY A 206 -2.93 -4.35 4.71
C GLY A 206 -2.25 -3.01 5.05
N GLY A 207 -2.94 -2.16 5.82
CA GLY A 207 -2.38 -0.92 6.35
C GLY A 207 -1.25 -1.21 7.33
N PHE A 208 -1.43 -2.18 8.23
CA PHE A 208 -0.37 -2.66 9.12
C PHE A 208 0.83 -3.19 8.34
N ALA A 209 0.60 -4.09 7.37
CA ALA A 209 1.67 -4.69 6.58
C ALA A 209 2.48 -3.64 5.79
N GLY A 210 1.80 -2.67 5.17
CA GLY A 210 2.42 -1.55 4.47
C GLY A 210 3.21 -0.63 5.41
N LEU A 211 2.61 -0.22 6.53
CA LEU A 211 3.26 0.61 7.56
C LEU A 211 4.57 -0.02 8.04
N LYS A 212 4.48 -1.31 8.40
CA LYS A 212 5.64 -2.07 8.82
C LYS A 212 6.68 -2.22 7.71
N ALA A 213 6.26 -2.49 6.47
CA ALA A 213 7.18 -2.66 5.34
C ALA A 213 8.03 -1.40 5.10
N VAL A 214 7.41 -0.21 5.13
CA VAL A 214 8.12 1.07 4.97
C VAL A 214 9.10 1.33 6.11
N LEU A 215 8.69 1.11 7.36
CA LEU A 215 9.56 1.31 8.53
C LEU A 215 10.72 0.29 8.59
N LYS A 216 10.48 -0.95 8.18
CA LYS A 216 11.45 -2.04 8.21
C LYS A 216 12.44 -1.98 7.04
N HIS A 217 11.98 -1.59 5.86
CA HIS A 217 12.77 -1.52 4.64
C HIS A 217 12.75 -0.10 4.04
N PRO A 218 13.15 0.93 4.79
CA PRO A 218 13.05 2.31 4.34
C PRO A 218 13.99 2.59 3.16
N GLN A 219 14.99 1.75 2.90
CA GLN A 219 15.84 1.81 1.70
C GLN A 219 15.17 1.29 0.42
N LYS A 220 14.01 0.62 0.53
CA LYS A 220 13.26 0.03 -0.58
C LYS A 220 11.95 0.76 -0.85
N PHE A 221 11.33 1.32 0.18
CA PHE A 221 10.02 1.94 0.10
C PHE A 221 10.05 3.33 0.75
N LYS A 222 9.38 4.28 0.11
CA LYS A 222 9.37 5.69 0.54
C LYS A 222 8.14 6.06 1.34
N ALA A 223 6.97 5.60 0.93
CA ALA A 223 5.72 6.06 1.48
C ALA A 223 4.70 4.93 1.69
N VAL A 224 3.74 5.19 2.56
CA VAL A 224 2.56 4.34 2.74
C VAL A 224 1.30 5.18 2.95
N ILE A 225 0.20 4.75 2.36
CA ILE A 225 -1.17 5.11 2.76
C ILE A 225 -1.71 3.96 3.62
N ALA A 226 -1.84 4.18 4.92
CA ALA A 226 -2.23 3.18 5.91
C ALA A 226 -3.64 3.50 6.44
N ASN A 227 -4.63 2.72 5.99
CA ASN A 227 -6.04 2.96 6.23
C ASN A 227 -6.52 2.08 7.38
N GLY A 228 -6.93 2.70 8.49
CA GLY A 228 -7.27 2.00 9.74
C GLY A 228 -6.26 0.91 10.14
N PRO A 229 -4.95 1.20 10.21
CA PRO A 229 -3.97 0.16 10.49
C PRO A 229 -3.93 -0.15 11.99
N ASP A 230 -3.61 -1.39 12.33
CA ASP A 230 -3.02 -1.68 13.63
C ASP A 230 -1.64 -1.01 13.75
N THR A 231 -1.21 -0.76 14.98
CA THR A 231 0.11 -0.14 15.26
C THR A 231 1.03 -1.04 16.08
N ALA A 232 0.65 -2.30 16.24
CA ALA A 232 1.38 -3.35 16.93
C ALA A 232 1.01 -4.71 16.30
N PRO A 233 1.93 -5.68 16.29
CA PRO A 233 1.66 -7.02 15.77
C PRO A 233 0.70 -7.76 16.71
N ASP A 234 -0.30 -8.43 16.13
CA ASP A 234 -1.39 -9.09 16.85
C ASP A 234 -1.73 -10.48 16.30
N SER A 235 -1.00 -10.98 15.29
CA SER A 235 -1.17 -12.35 14.84
C SER A 235 -0.97 -13.37 15.98
N PRO A 236 -1.88 -14.35 16.16
CA PRO A 236 -1.71 -15.40 17.16
C PRO A 236 -0.51 -16.32 16.86
N LEU A 237 0.01 -16.28 15.62
CA LEU A 237 1.16 -17.07 15.17
C LEU A 237 2.47 -16.61 15.81
N TRP A 238 2.51 -15.43 16.45
CA TRP A 238 3.67 -14.97 17.21
C TRP A 238 3.91 -15.70 18.53
N LYS A 239 2.99 -16.59 18.96
CA LYS A 239 3.15 -17.37 20.18
C LYS A 239 4.45 -18.18 20.11
N GLY A 240 5.41 -17.86 20.98
CA GLY A 240 6.75 -18.48 21.01
C GLY A 240 7.84 -17.71 20.25
N HIS A 241 7.49 -16.66 19.50
CA HIS A 241 8.39 -15.90 18.62
C HIS A 241 8.49 -14.42 19.03
N ARG A 242 8.72 -14.15 20.32
CA ARG A 242 8.67 -12.79 20.88
C ARG A 242 9.74 -11.85 20.29
N ALA A 243 10.93 -12.38 19.97
CA ALA A 243 12.02 -11.57 19.42
C ALA A 243 11.71 -11.15 17.98
N GLU A 244 11.22 -12.09 17.18
CA GLU A 244 10.80 -11.90 15.79
C GLU A 244 9.57 -10.99 15.71
N MET A 245 8.59 -11.15 16.61
CA MET A 245 7.44 -10.26 16.73
C MET A 245 7.88 -8.82 16.99
N ARG A 246 8.80 -8.59 17.95
CA ARG A 246 9.35 -7.25 18.22
C ARG A 246 10.09 -6.67 17.00
N ALA A 247 10.81 -7.51 16.24
CA ALA A 247 11.46 -7.09 15.00
C ALA A 247 10.47 -6.76 13.85
N ASN A 248 9.18 -7.00 14.06
CA ASN A 248 8.08 -6.66 13.15
C ASN A 248 7.11 -5.64 13.77
N ASP A 249 7.41 -5.08 14.95
CA ASP A 249 6.57 -4.07 15.60
C ASP A 249 6.86 -2.67 15.02
N PRO A 250 5.87 -1.97 14.41
CA PRO A 250 6.05 -0.62 13.89
C PRO A 250 6.65 0.36 14.89
N ARG A 251 6.30 0.28 16.17
CA ARG A 251 6.83 1.19 17.22
C ARG A 251 8.30 0.93 17.47
N TRP A 252 8.70 -0.34 17.47
CA TRP A 252 10.12 -0.72 17.57
C TRP A 252 10.89 -0.26 16.34
N LEU A 253 10.37 -0.55 15.14
CA LEU A 253 10.99 -0.18 13.86
C LEU A 253 11.16 1.33 13.71
N ALA A 254 10.15 2.12 14.10
CA ALA A 254 10.22 3.58 14.10
C ALA A 254 11.33 4.12 15.00
N ARG A 255 11.44 3.61 16.24
CA ARG A 255 12.55 3.98 17.14
C ARG A 255 13.91 3.62 16.57
N GLN A 256 14.04 2.44 15.97
CA GLN A 256 15.30 2.03 15.34
C GLN A 256 15.64 2.94 14.14
N LEU A 257 14.64 3.31 13.33
CA LEU A 257 14.81 4.22 12.20
C LEU A 257 15.24 5.63 12.63
N ALA A 258 14.63 6.17 13.68
CA ALA A 258 15.02 7.45 14.26
C ALA A 258 16.43 7.39 14.86
N ALA A 259 16.75 6.36 15.64
CA ALA A 259 18.06 6.20 16.29
C ALA A 259 19.21 6.13 15.27
N ARG A 260 19.00 5.45 14.14
CA ARG A 260 20.01 5.36 13.07
C ARG A 260 20.05 6.55 12.11
N LYS A 261 19.16 7.54 12.28
CA LYS A 261 18.96 8.65 11.32
C LYS A 261 18.82 8.14 9.88
N GLY A 262 17.97 7.13 9.69
CA GLY A 262 17.79 6.52 8.37
C GLY A 262 17.09 7.45 7.37
N PRO A 263 16.85 6.99 6.12
CA PRO A 263 16.27 7.83 5.09
C PRO A 263 14.83 8.23 5.44
N GLU A 264 14.40 9.37 4.91
CA GLU A 264 13.06 9.92 5.17
C GLU A 264 11.95 9.02 4.62
N VAL A 265 10.97 8.71 5.46
CA VAL A 265 9.77 7.95 5.09
C VAL A 265 8.51 8.75 5.37
N TYR A 266 7.45 8.47 4.62
CA TYR A 266 6.21 9.27 4.62
C TYR A 266 5.00 8.39 4.88
N LEU A 267 4.32 8.62 6.01
CA LEU A 267 3.21 7.80 6.50
C LEU A 267 1.90 8.62 6.47
N ALA A 268 1.07 8.38 5.47
CA ALA A 268 -0.29 8.92 5.43
C ALA A 268 -1.23 7.94 6.13
N PHE A 269 -1.88 8.38 7.22
CA PHE A 269 -2.90 7.60 7.90
C PHE A 269 -4.29 8.07 7.49
N GLU A 270 -5.21 7.14 7.24
CA GLU A 270 -6.64 7.43 7.06
C GLU A 270 -7.43 6.72 8.15
N LEU A 271 -8.35 7.44 8.81
CA LEU A 271 -9.17 6.89 9.89
C LEU A 271 -10.58 7.47 9.90
N GLY A 272 -11.57 6.59 9.95
CA GLY A 272 -12.90 6.92 10.44
C GLY A 272 -12.85 7.30 11.92
N THR A 273 -13.52 8.39 12.30
CA THR A 273 -13.50 8.87 13.69
C THR A 273 -14.20 7.94 14.68
N GLU A 274 -14.98 6.96 14.20
CA GLU A 274 -15.66 5.96 15.02
C GLU A 274 -14.88 4.64 15.13
N GLU A 275 -13.67 4.57 14.55
CA GLU A 275 -12.84 3.37 14.61
C GLU A 275 -12.18 3.16 15.98
N VAL A 276 -12.13 1.90 16.40
CA VAL A 276 -11.40 1.47 17.62
C VAL A 276 -9.90 1.78 17.55
N ALA A 277 -9.33 1.90 16.35
CA ALA A 277 -7.92 2.16 16.11
C ALA A 277 -7.51 3.62 16.37
N VAL A 278 -8.46 4.56 16.44
CA VAL A 278 -8.16 6.01 16.52
C VAL A 278 -7.20 6.38 17.66
N PRO A 279 -7.39 5.94 18.93
CA PRO A 279 -6.48 6.30 20.01
C PRO A 279 -5.07 5.74 19.79
N ASP A 280 -4.96 4.57 19.18
CA ASP A 280 -3.72 3.84 18.97
C ASP A 280 -2.88 4.45 17.84
N VAL A 281 -3.51 4.83 16.73
CA VAL A 281 -2.86 5.56 15.64
C VAL A 281 -2.44 6.94 16.08
N LYS A 282 -3.30 7.71 16.79
CA LYS A 282 -2.92 9.04 17.30
C LYS A 282 -1.74 8.97 18.25
N ARG A 283 -1.69 7.94 19.11
CA ARG A 283 -0.56 7.68 19.98
C ARG A 283 0.70 7.29 19.19
N PHE A 284 0.58 6.43 18.19
CA PHE A 284 1.70 6.07 17.32
C PHE A 284 2.28 7.30 16.63
N ILE A 285 1.44 8.16 16.03
CA ILE A 285 1.89 9.39 15.38
C ILE A 285 2.67 10.26 16.38
N ARG A 286 2.09 10.55 17.54
CA ARG A 286 2.74 11.39 18.55
C ARG A 286 4.08 10.82 19.05
N ASP A 287 4.14 9.52 19.30
CA ASP A 287 5.27 8.90 20.04
C ASP A 287 6.33 8.29 19.11
N CYS A 288 5.99 8.01 17.85
CA CYS A 288 6.83 7.24 16.93
C CYS A 288 7.16 7.97 15.62
N THR A 289 6.62 9.16 15.36
CA THR A 289 6.98 9.97 14.17
C THR A 289 7.80 11.21 14.57
N GLY A 290 8.40 11.87 13.60
CA GLY A 290 9.44 12.88 13.79
C GLY A 290 10.82 12.41 13.33
N GLY A 291 11.76 13.35 13.20
CA GLY A 291 13.06 13.08 12.57
C GLY A 291 12.88 12.59 11.13
N PRO A 292 13.37 11.40 10.75
CA PRO A 292 13.20 10.87 9.39
C PRO A 292 11.80 10.31 9.11
N ILE A 293 10.87 10.32 10.06
CA ILE A 293 9.53 9.75 9.88
C ILE A 293 8.51 10.88 9.80
N HIS A 294 8.11 11.21 8.59
CA HIS A 294 7.07 12.21 8.33
C HIS A 294 5.71 11.55 8.31
N SER A 295 4.69 12.18 8.89
CA SER A 295 3.35 11.62 8.93
C SER A 295 2.25 12.66 8.82
N THR A 296 1.11 12.25 8.29
CA THR A 296 -0.14 13.01 8.32
C THR A 296 -1.31 12.09 8.69
N LEU A 297 -2.39 12.67 9.22
CA LEU A 297 -3.62 11.95 9.54
C LEU A 297 -4.81 12.61 8.85
N PHE A 298 -5.48 11.85 8.00
CA PHE A 298 -6.73 12.22 7.36
C PHE A 298 -7.90 11.57 8.12
N GLU A 299 -8.53 12.35 9.00
CA GLU A 299 -9.72 11.89 9.70
C GLU A 299 -10.97 12.01 8.81
N ILE A 300 -11.86 11.02 8.92
CA ILE A 300 -13.12 10.89 8.19
C ILE A 300 -14.26 10.96 9.23
N PRO A 301 -14.88 12.14 9.43
CA PRO A 301 -15.91 12.34 10.43
C PRO A 301 -17.09 11.38 10.25
N GLY A 302 -17.50 10.71 11.33
CA GLY A 302 -18.57 9.70 11.30
C GLY A 302 -18.20 8.41 10.54
N GLY A 303 -16.96 8.28 10.08
CA GLY A 303 -16.48 7.10 9.38
C GLY A 303 -16.20 5.92 10.31
N GLY A 304 -16.47 4.71 9.84
CA GLY A 304 -16.12 3.44 10.50
C GLY A 304 -15.03 2.66 9.78
N HIS A 305 -14.77 1.43 10.23
CA HIS A 305 -13.68 0.59 9.69
C HIS A 305 -14.07 -0.09 8.36
N SER A 306 -14.08 0.66 7.26
CA SER A 306 -14.53 0.15 5.95
C SER A 306 -13.80 0.78 4.76
N GLY A 307 -13.70 0.04 3.65
CA GLY A 307 -13.17 0.56 2.39
C GLY A 307 -13.91 1.81 1.90
N HIS A 308 -15.25 1.83 2.04
CA HIS A 308 -16.11 2.96 1.69
C HIS A 308 -15.83 4.21 2.53
N THR A 309 -15.38 4.04 3.76
CA THR A 309 -14.91 5.16 4.60
C THR A 309 -13.60 5.70 4.05
N TYR A 310 -12.61 4.84 3.83
CA TYR A 310 -11.27 5.26 3.40
C TYR A 310 -11.26 5.96 2.05
N ILE A 311 -12.08 5.53 1.09
CA ILE A 311 -12.12 6.16 -0.23
C ILE A 311 -12.47 7.66 -0.19
N GLN A 312 -13.12 8.15 0.88
CA GLN A 312 -13.48 9.56 1.04
C GLN A 312 -12.26 10.49 1.19
N ARG A 313 -11.11 9.98 1.63
CA ARG A 313 -9.85 10.74 1.77
C ARG A 313 -8.75 10.31 0.81
N MET A 314 -9.04 9.33 -0.05
CA MET A 314 -8.07 8.77 -0.99
C MET A 314 -7.42 9.83 -1.89
N ALA A 315 -8.17 10.86 -2.32
CA ALA A 315 -7.62 11.93 -3.14
C ALA A 315 -6.57 12.75 -2.37
N ASP A 316 -6.84 13.06 -1.09
CA ASP A 316 -5.94 13.81 -0.22
C ASP A 316 -4.67 13.00 0.09
N SER A 317 -4.81 11.71 0.42
CA SER A 317 -3.69 10.85 0.79
C SER A 317 -2.81 10.48 -0.42
N LEU A 318 -3.41 10.17 -1.57
CA LEU A 318 -2.68 9.96 -2.83
C LEU A 318 -1.90 11.20 -3.24
N HIS A 319 -2.50 12.38 -3.11
CA HIS A 319 -1.81 13.64 -3.39
C HIS A 319 -0.60 13.82 -2.47
N TRP A 320 -0.80 13.64 -1.16
CA TRP A 320 0.27 13.86 -0.19
C TRP A 320 1.45 12.92 -0.39
N ILE A 321 1.23 11.61 -0.64
CA ILE A 321 2.35 10.69 -0.95
C ILE A 321 2.98 11.02 -2.30
N SER A 322 2.18 11.45 -3.28
CA SER A 322 2.63 11.79 -4.62
C SER A 322 3.63 12.94 -4.58
N GLU A 323 3.41 13.95 -3.74
CA GLU A 323 4.36 15.06 -3.55
C GLU A 323 5.76 14.60 -3.10
N GLN A 324 5.88 13.42 -2.49
CA GLN A 324 7.14 12.91 -1.94
C GLN A 324 7.84 11.91 -2.89
N MET A 325 7.12 11.40 -3.88
CA MET A 325 7.57 10.30 -4.74
C MET A 325 8.03 10.79 -6.10
N ARG A 326 8.77 9.97 -6.86
CA ARG A 326 9.17 10.30 -8.22
C ARG A 326 8.08 9.95 -9.22
N GLY A 327 7.57 10.93 -9.96
CA GLY A 327 6.66 10.78 -11.09
C GLY A 327 7.38 10.52 -12.41
N PRO A 328 6.68 10.07 -13.46
CA PRO A 328 7.27 9.87 -14.78
C PRO A 328 7.69 11.20 -15.43
N VAL A 329 8.72 11.15 -16.26
CA VAL A 329 9.26 12.32 -16.97
C VAL A 329 8.86 12.23 -18.46
N PRO A 330 8.13 13.22 -19.01
CA PRO A 330 7.82 13.23 -20.44
C PRO A 330 9.09 13.54 -21.24
N ALA A 331 9.21 12.92 -22.41
CA ALA A 331 10.22 13.27 -23.39
C ALA A 331 10.05 14.74 -23.80
N PRO A 332 11.14 15.47 -24.11
CA PRO A 332 11.04 16.82 -24.63
C PRO A 332 10.15 16.82 -25.88
N SER A 333 9.21 17.76 -25.93
CA SER A 333 8.45 18.02 -27.16
C SER A 333 9.44 18.37 -28.27
N VAL A 334 9.36 17.67 -29.41
CA VAL A 334 10.12 17.96 -30.63
C VAL A 334 9.56 19.19 -31.31
#